data_AF-A0ABD5SEL6-F1
#
_entry.id   AF-A0ABD5SEL6-F1
#
_cell.length_a   1.000
_cell.length_b   1.000
_cell.length_c   1.000
_cell.angle_alpha   90.00
_cell.angle_beta   90.00
_cell.angle_gamma   90.00
#
_symmetry.space_group_name_H-M   'P 1'
#
loop_
_entity.id
_entity.type
_entity.pdbx_description
1 polymer ?
#
loop_
_entity_poly.entity_id
_entity_poly.type
_entity_poly.pdbx_seq_one_letter_code
_entity_poly.pdbx_strand_id
1 'polypeptide(L)'
;MAEERLYTDHPELYDAIQSGWNYDRDVEFVVDQLSRHGVDGRRLLEVGCGTGEHTRRFVERGFDVTAVDAYEGMLSVARGKLGSD
;
A
#
# COMPACT_ATOMS: atom_id res chain seq x y z
N MET A 1 13.88 3.89 -17.71
CA MET A 1 14.10 2.43 -17.97
C MET A 1 12.74 1.71 -18.01
N ALA A 2 12.62 0.46 -18.48
CA ALA A 2 11.31 -0.21 -18.63
C ALA A 2 10.49 -0.32 -17.32
N GLU A 3 11.15 -0.51 -16.17
CA GLU A 3 10.52 -0.47 -14.83
C GLU A 3 9.89 0.88 -14.49
N GLU A 4 10.54 1.98 -14.86
CA GLU A 4 10.07 3.34 -14.59
C GLU A 4 8.75 3.63 -15.33
N ARG A 5 8.58 3.06 -16.53
CA ARG A 5 7.33 3.16 -17.30
C ARG A 5 6.19 2.36 -16.70
N LEU A 6 6.47 1.23 -16.06
CA LEU A 6 5.45 0.46 -15.34
C LEU A 6 4.85 1.28 -14.19
N TYR A 7 5.67 2.11 -13.54
CA TYR A 7 5.25 2.90 -12.37
C TYR A 7 4.64 4.25 -12.73
N THR A 8 4.91 4.76 -13.93
CA THR A 8 4.44 6.07 -14.42
C THR A 8 3.30 5.95 -15.42
N ASP A 9 3.48 5.16 -16.47
CA ASP A 9 2.57 5.10 -17.63
C ASP A 9 1.51 3.99 -17.50
N HIS A 10 1.82 2.90 -16.78
CA HIS A 10 0.96 1.70 -16.69
C HIS A 10 0.85 1.09 -15.28
N PRO A 11 0.51 1.88 -14.24
CA PRO A 11 0.39 1.39 -12.88
C PRO A 11 -0.67 0.28 -12.72
N GLU A 12 -1.68 0.22 -13.57
CA GLU A 12 -2.69 -0.86 -13.60
C GLU A 12 -2.11 -2.23 -13.98
N LEU A 13 -1.05 -2.27 -14.81
CA LEU A 13 -0.36 -3.52 -15.14
C LEU A 13 0.44 -4.05 -13.94
N TYR A 14 0.86 -3.16 -13.04
CA TYR A 14 1.55 -3.56 -11.81
C TYR A 14 0.65 -4.46 -10.95
N ASP A 15 -0.61 -4.09 -10.75
CA ASP A 15 -1.58 -4.89 -10.01
C ASP A 15 -1.82 -6.26 -10.67
N ALA A 16 -1.89 -6.30 -12.00
CA ALA A 16 -2.05 -7.54 -12.74
C ALA A 16 -0.84 -8.48 -12.58
N ILE A 17 0.38 -7.94 -12.57
CA ILE A 17 1.61 -8.71 -12.35
C ILE A 17 1.67 -9.22 -10.90
N GLN A 18 1.26 -8.39 -9.94
CA GLN A 18 1.31 -8.70 -8.51
C GLN A 18 0.05 -9.42 -8.00
N SER A 19 -0.87 -9.83 -8.87
CA SER A 19 -2.17 -10.38 -8.47
C SER A 19 -2.07 -11.67 -7.65
N GLY A 20 -0.96 -12.39 -7.75
CA GLY A 20 -0.66 -13.59 -6.95
C GLY A 20 -0.06 -13.29 -5.57
N TRP A 21 0.25 -12.03 -5.26
CA TRP A 21 0.85 -11.62 -4.00
C TRP A 21 -0.17 -11.69 -2.87
N ASN A 22 0.24 -12.25 -1.73
CA ASN A 22 -0.63 -12.37 -0.56
C ASN A 22 -0.46 -11.15 0.36
N TYR A 23 -1.12 -10.05 -0.02
CA TYR A 23 -1.11 -8.80 0.73
C TYR A 23 -1.66 -8.95 2.16
N ASP A 24 -2.67 -9.80 2.37
CA ASP A 24 -3.28 -9.99 3.68
C ASP A 24 -2.32 -10.63 4.68
N ARG A 25 -1.51 -11.60 4.23
CA ARG A 25 -0.46 -12.21 5.04
C ARG A 25 0.56 -11.17 5.50
N ASP A 26 0.97 -10.25 4.63
CA ASP A 26 1.95 -9.23 5.00
C ASP A 26 1.39 -8.25 6.03
N VAL A 27 0.12 -7.84 5.84
CA VAL A 27 -0.53 -6.96 6.80
C VAL A 27 -0.71 -7.65 8.16
N GLU A 28 -1.10 -8.92 8.17
CA GLU A 28 -1.17 -9.72 9.39
C GLU A 28 0.19 -9.83 10.09
N PHE A 29 1.26 -10.08 9.33
CA PHE A 29 2.61 -10.11 9.85
C PHE A 29 2.96 -8.79 10.56
N VAL A 30 2.72 -7.64 9.91
CA VAL A 30 3.00 -6.33 10.51
C VAL A 30 2.18 -6.11 11.78
N VAL A 31 0.87 -6.41 11.77
CA VAL A 31 0.00 -6.26 12.96
C VAL A 31 0.45 -7.14 14.12
N ASP A 32 0.85 -8.38 13.84
CA ASP A 32 1.41 -9.29 14.85
C ASP A 32 2.73 -8.76 15.42
N GLN A 33 3.63 -8.22 14.58
CA GLN A 33 4.87 -7.61 15.09
C GLN A 33 4.59 -6.39 15.98
N LEU A 34 3.67 -5.50 15.58
CA LEU A 34 3.28 -4.35 16.39
C LEU A 34 2.76 -4.78 17.77
N SER A 35 1.89 -5.80 17.80
CA SER A 35 1.36 -6.39 19.04
C SER A 35 2.46 -6.96 19.92
N ARG A 36 3.38 -7.76 19.35
CA ARG A 36 4.51 -8.37 20.09
C ARG A 36 5.43 -7.36 20.73
N HIS A 37 5.55 -6.18 20.13
CA HIS A 37 6.38 -5.09 20.64
C HIS A 37 5.61 -4.08 21.50
N GLY A 38 4.32 -4.33 21.78
CA GLY A 38 3.49 -3.44 22.60
C GLY A 38 3.22 -2.08 21.96
N VAL A 39 3.15 -2.03 20.62
CA VAL A 39 2.82 -0.81 19.89
C VAL A 39 1.30 -0.69 19.76
N ASP A 40 0.72 0.14 20.62
CA ASP A 40 -0.74 0.36 20.68
C ASP A 40 -1.25 1.46 19.73
N GLY A 41 -0.33 2.19 19.09
CA GLY A 41 -0.65 3.26 18.15
C GLY A 41 -1.18 2.75 16.81
N ARG A 42 -2.01 3.57 16.15
CA ARG A 42 -2.60 3.27 14.83
C ARG A 42 -2.05 4.14 13.69
N ARG A 43 -1.14 5.05 13.98
CA ARG A 43 -0.49 5.89 12.96
C ARG A 43 0.59 5.10 12.25
N LEU A 44 0.51 5.00 10.92
CA LEU A 44 1.44 4.25 10.09
C LEU A 44 1.97 5.14 8.96
N LEU A 45 3.29 5.14 8.75
CA LEU A 45 3.91 5.69 7.55
C LEU A 45 4.29 4.53 6.63
N GLU A 46 3.72 4.51 5.44
CA GLU A 46 4.04 3.53 4.39
C GLU A 46 4.89 4.22 3.31
N VAL A 47 6.13 3.76 3.15
CA VAL A 47 7.08 4.31 2.17
C VAL A 47 7.17 3.36 0.98
N GLY A 48 6.90 3.88 -0.22
CA GLY A 48 6.81 3.07 -1.44
C GLY A 48 5.49 2.30 -1.51
N CYS A 49 4.36 3.00 -1.31
CA CYS A 49 3.04 2.36 -1.24
C CYS A 49 2.55 1.81 -2.58
N GLY A 50 3.19 2.16 -3.70
CA GLY A 50 2.80 1.75 -5.03
C GLY A 50 1.33 2.07 -5.31
N THR A 51 0.60 1.09 -5.82
CA THR A 51 -0.84 1.20 -6.13
C THR A 51 -1.75 1.09 -4.90
N GLY A 52 -1.21 1.01 -3.68
CA GLY A 52 -1.99 1.12 -2.43
C GLY A 52 -2.70 -0.15 -1.93
N GLU A 53 -2.30 -1.34 -2.39
CA GLU A 53 -2.92 -2.60 -1.92
C GLU A 53 -2.72 -2.87 -0.42
N HIS A 54 -1.51 -2.65 0.10
CA HIS A 54 -1.24 -2.73 1.55
C HIS A 54 -1.92 -1.57 2.28
N THR A 55 -1.82 -0.35 1.76
CA THR A 55 -2.44 0.86 2.32
C THR A 55 -3.92 0.65 2.62
N ARG A 56 -4.72 0.20 1.64
CA ARG A 56 -6.16 -0.04 1.81
C ARG A 56 -6.44 -1.05 2.93
N ARG A 57 -5.66 -2.12 3.00
CA ARG A 57 -5.83 -3.18 4.03
C ARG A 57 -5.41 -2.73 5.43
N PHE A 58 -4.44 -1.83 5.54
CA PHE A 58 -4.11 -1.20 6.82
C PHE A 58 -5.23 -0.25 7.26
N VAL A 59 -5.75 0.58 6.35
CA VAL A 59 -6.89 1.46 6.63
C VAL A 59 -8.12 0.66 7.07
N GLU A 60 -8.45 -0.44 6.41
CA GLU A 60 -9.55 -1.35 6.79
C GLU A 60 -9.38 -1.99 8.17
N ARG A 61 -8.13 -2.11 8.65
CA ARG A 61 -7.81 -2.57 10.01
C ARG A 61 -7.77 -1.43 11.04
N GLY A 62 -8.18 -0.22 10.66
CA GLY A 62 -8.27 0.94 11.54
C GLY A 62 -6.96 1.69 11.75
N PHE A 63 -5.98 1.52 10.85
CA PHE A 63 -4.78 2.35 10.87
C PHE A 63 -5.05 3.71 10.21
N ASP A 64 -4.47 4.75 10.80
CA ASP A 64 -4.33 6.08 10.22
C ASP A 64 -3.04 6.11 9.40
N VAL A 65 -3.16 5.92 8.09
CA VAL A 65 -2.03 5.67 7.20
C VAL A 65 -1.65 6.93 6.42
N THR A 66 -0.42 7.38 6.59
CA THR A 66 0.24 8.28 5.64
C THR A 66 1.03 7.43 4.65
N ALA A 67 0.64 7.44 3.38
CA ALA A 67 1.30 6.66 2.32
C ALA A 67 2.04 7.59 1.35
N VAL A 68 3.27 7.23 1.00
CA VAL A 68 4.10 8.00 0.05
C VAL A 68 4.69 7.10 -1.02
N ASP A 69 4.75 7.61 -2.24
CA ASP A 69 5.44 6.99 -3.36
C ASP A 69 6.08 8.08 -4.24
N ALA A 70 7.15 7.73 -4.94
CA ALA A 70 7.87 8.67 -5.81
C ALA A 70 7.15 8.89 -7.15
N TYR A 71 6.27 7.96 -7.54
CA TYR A 71 5.63 7.99 -8.86
C TYR A 71 4.17 8.42 -8.76
N GLU A 72 3.82 9.52 -9.44
CA GLU A 72 2.44 10.05 -9.43
C GLU A 72 1.41 9.07 -10.01
N GLY A 73 1.80 8.26 -11.00
CA GLY A 73 0.94 7.22 -11.59
C GLY A 73 0.50 6.19 -10.55
N MET A 74 1.43 5.71 -9.73
CA MET A 74 1.16 4.84 -8.58
C MET A 74 0.18 5.47 -7.59
N LEU A 75 0.46 6.72 -7.19
CA LEU A 75 -0.40 7.47 -6.26
C LEU A 75 -1.81 7.70 -6.81
N SER A 76 -1.96 7.88 -8.12
CA SER A 76 -3.27 8.04 -8.76
C SER A 76 -4.12 6.79 -8.59
N VAL A 77 -3.54 5.60 -8.81
CA VAL A 77 -4.24 4.32 -8.60
C VAL A 77 -4.55 4.10 -7.12
N ALA A 78 -3.58 4.36 -6.24
CA ALA A 78 -3.76 4.22 -4.78
C ALA A 78 -4.93 5.08 -4.26
N ARG A 79 -5.02 6.34 -4.67
CA ARG A 79 -6.14 7.24 -4.32
C ARG A 79 -7.48 6.71 -4.82
N GLY A 80 -7.51 6.16 -6.04
CA GLY A 80 -8.73 5.56 -6.60
C GLY A 80 -9.27 4.38 -5.76
N LYS A 81 -8.39 3.60 -5.14
CA LYS A 81 -8.77 2.43 -4.31
C LYS A 81 -9.26 2.80 -2.91
N LEU A 82 -8.78 3.92 -2.35
CA LEU A 82 -9.15 4.36 -1.00
C LEU A 82 -10.47 5.13 -0.96
N GLY A 83 -11.01 5.51 -2.13
CA GLY A 83 -12.12 6.45 -2.21
C GLY A 83 -11.62 7.87 -2.00
N SER A 84 -12.25 8.82 -2.69
CA SER A 84 -12.00 10.24 -2.46
C SER A 84 -12.80 10.66 -1.23
N ASP A 85 -12.13 11.09 -0.17
CA ASP A 85 -12.71 12.08 0.75
C ASP A 85 -12.86 13.42 0.03
#